data_AF-A0A0C9SSL8-F1
#
_entry.id   AF-A0A0C9SSL8-F1
#
_cell.length_a   1.000
_cell.length_b   1.000
_cell.length_c   1.000
_cell.angle_alpha   90.00
_cell.angle_beta   90.00
_cell.angle_gamma   90.00
#
_symmetry.space_group_name_H-M   'P 1'
#
loop_
_entity.id
_entity.type
_entity.pdbx_description
1 polymer ?
#
loop_
_entity_poly.entity_id
_entity_poly.type
_entity_poly.pdbx_seq_one_letter_code
_entity_poly.pdbx_strand_id
1 'polypeptide(L)'
;LEVLNINSPLLFTPPAVSFTLTILRNAPLRKLTLTNTTFKPKQWSTLLSQLDLPQLSQLAVDDTCPIPALVDFLHRHKVCNLLIHHKDDLTPPLLPWRSRTRTPLPSLVVLDGSPAIILSLMRLVDISHPFQRLVVRLDSVSVKQNHLSDLLSCTEYLTDLHELHVIIPDNATNLSNYPEGDMRVCPAKDVWLSGTNPLTCTDVISHCAPWMQAFPSICHLWLYMSGEKPANHLKQTFQTFSPMGASLPVHVIRF
;
A
#
# COMPACT_ATOMS: atom_id res chain seq x y z
N LEU A 1 12.56 18.64 -16.63
CA LEU A 1 11.72 17.44 -16.46
C LEU A 1 11.61 17.17 -14.96
N GLU A 2 10.45 17.36 -14.35
CA GLU A 2 10.25 17.14 -12.90
C GLU A 2 9.57 15.79 -12.60
N VAL A 3 8.90 15.22 -13.59
CA VAL A 3 8.16 13.95 -13.48
C VAL A 3 8.62 13.03 -14.59
N LEU A 4 9.02 11.82 -14.24
CA LEU A 4 9.36 10.77 -15.20
C LEU A 4 8.57 9.50 -14.87
N ASN A 5 7.81 9.02 -15.84
CA ASN A 5 7.05 7.78 -15.74
C ASN A 5 7.50 6.83 -16.84
N ILE A 6 8.11 5.72 -16.43
CA ILE A 6 8.54 4.62 -17.27
C ILE A 6 7.72 3.39 -16.87
N ASN A 7 6.79 3.02 -17.74
CA ASN A 7 5.96 1.83 -17.58
C ASN A 7 6.26 0.78 -18.67
N SER A 8 7.54 0.48 -18.89
CA SER A 8 7.98 -0.39 -19.97
C SER A 8 9.41 -0.86 -19.77
N PRO A 9 9.76 -2.09 -20.18
CA PRO A 9 11.15 -2.54 -20.16
C PRO A 9 11.98 -1.93 -21.30
N LEU A 10 11.34 -1.37 -22.34
CA LEU A 10 12.01 -0.94 -23.58
C LEU A 10 13.07 0.13 -23.33
N LEU A 11 12.82 1.05 -22.39
CA LEU A 11 13.75 2.14 -22.04
C LEU A 11 15.01 1.66 -21.32
N PHE A 12 15.08 0.39 -20.93
CA PHE A 12 16.24 -0.23 -20.30
C PHE A 12 16.91 -1.29 -21.17
N THR A 13 16.56 -1.33 -22.46
CA THR A 13 17.24 -2.17 -23.45
C THR A 13 18.48 -1.48 -24.02
N PRO A 14 19.45 -2.23 -24.60
CA PRO A 14 20.73 -1.70 -25.08
C PRO A 14 20.70 -0.45 -25.99
N PRO A 15 19.69 -0.18 -26.85
CA PRO A 15 19.66 1.08 -27.59
C PRO A 15 19.26 2.30 -26.75
N ALA A 16 18.49 2.12 -25.67
CA ALA A 16 17.87 3.22 -24.92
C ALA A 16 18.43 3.40 -23.50
N VAL A 17 19.08 2.38 -22.93
CA VAL A 17 19.50 2.38 -21.52
C VAL A 17 20.46 3.52 -21.16
N SER A 18 21.41 3.84 -22.05
CA SER A 18 22.37 4.93 -21.81
C SER A 18 21.64 6.28 -21.70
N PHE A 19 20.76 6.56 -22.65
CA PHE A 19 19.92 7.76 -22.67
C PHE A 19 19.04 7.85 -21.42
N THR A 20 18.36 6.76 -21.05
CA THR A 20 17.51 6.71 -19.86
C THR A 20 18.30 6.97 -18.59
N LEU A 21 19.48 6.36 -18.43
CA LEU A 21 20.36 6.61 -17.28
C LEU A 21 20.88 8.05 -17.24
N THR A 22 21.20 8.65 -18.40
CA THR A 22 21.59 10.06 -18.47
C THR A 22 20.46 10.98 -18.00
N ILE A 23 19.21 10.71 -18.41
CA ILE A 23 18.05 11.48 -17.92
C ILE A 23 17.90 11.30 -16.41
N LEU A 24 17.91 10.06 -15.93
CA LEU A 24 17.73 9.75 -14.51
C LEU A 24 18.80 10.40 -13.62
N ARG A 25 20.04 10.57 -14.12
CA ARG A 25 21.13 11.18 -13.34
C ARG A 25 21.11 12.71 -13.35
N ASN A 26 20.66 13.32 -14.45
CA ASN A 26 20.81 14.75 -14.66
C ASN A 26 19.52 15.54 -14.47
N ALA A 27 18.36 14.89 -14.52
CA ALA A 27 17.09 15.57 -14.35
C ALA A 27 16.78 15.81 -12.86
N PRO A 28 16.32 17.02 -12.47
CA PRO A 28 15.87 17.31 -11.12
C PRO A 28 14.48 16.71 -10.88
N LEU A 29 14.40 15.38 -10.82
CA LEU A 29 13.14 14.66 -10.70
C LEU A 29 12.56 14.81 -9.30
N ARG A 30 11.29 15.21 -9.24
CA ARG A 30 10.46 15.22 -8.04
C ARG A 30 9.61 13.96 -7.91
N LYS A 31 9.23 13.38 -9.05
CA LYS A 31 8.48 12.12 -9.14
C LYS A 31 9.13 11.18 -10.13
N LEU A 32 9.40 9.97 -9.68
CA LEU A 32 9.94 8.88 -10.48
C LEU A 32 9.02 7.66 -10.38
N THR A 33 8.51 7.21 -11.51
CA THR A 33 7.75 5.96 -11.62
C THR A 33 8.48 5.02 -12.54
N LEU A 34 8.88 3.86 -12.01
CA LEU A 34 9.56 2.78 -12.70
C LEU A 34 8.77 1.51 -12.49
N THR A 35 7.78 1.28 -13.35
CA THR A 35 6.92 0.10 -13.29
C THR A 35 7.04 -0.73 -14.56
N ASN A 36 6.67 -2.01 -14.48
CA ASN A 36 6.75 -2.95 -15.58
C ASN A 36 8.14 -3.00 -16.24
N THR A 37 9.20 -2.82 -15.44
CA THR A 37 10.58 -2.71 -15.92
C THR A 37 11.23 -4.06 -16.21
N THR A 38 10.64 -5.15 -15.70
CA THR A 38 11.17 -6.54 -15.77
C THR A 38 12.55 -6.71 -15.13
N PHE A 39 12.96 -5.76 -14.29
CA PHE A 39 14.24 -5.81 -13.60
C PHE A 39 14.31 -6.96 -12.61
N LYS A 40 15.46 -7.63 -12.61
CA LYS A 40 15.86 -8.58 -11.58
C LYS A 40 16.35 -7.83 -10.33
N PRO A 41 16.29 -8.44 -9.13
CA PRO A 41 16.69 -7.77 -7.89
C PRO A 41 18.10 -7.14 -7.94
N LYS A 42 19.08 -7.81 -8.55
CA LYS A 42 20.44 -7.25 -8.72
C LYS A 42 20.48 -6.00 -9.59
N GLN A 43 19.65 -5.94 -10.62
CA GLN A 43 19.56 -4.77 -11.52
C GLN A 43 18.94 -3.59 -10.77
N TRP A 44 17.87 -3.83 -10.01
CA TRP A 44 17.29 -2.83 -9.11
C TRP A 44 18.31 -2.27 -8.12
N SER A 45 19.04 -3.14 -7.40
CA SER A 45 20.06 -2.70 -6.45
C SER A 45 21.17 -1.87 -7.11
N THR A 46 21.59 -2.24 -8.31
CA THR A 46 22.61 -1.50 -9.07
C THR A 46 22.09 -0.16 -9.56
N LEU A 47 20.83 -0.10 -10.01
CA LEU A 47 20.22 1.14 -10.45
C LEU A 47 20.07 2.11 -9.27
N LEU A 48 19.42 1.68 -8.19
CA LEU A 48 19.17 2.52 -7.02
C LEU A 48 20.45 2.99 -6.32
N SER A 49 21.53 2.21 -6.37
CA SER A 49 22.83 2.65 -5.81
C SER A 49 23.52 3.74 -6.62
N GLN A 50 23.20 3.86 -7.91
CA GLN A 50 23.81 4.84 -8.82
C GLN A 50 22.97 6.10 -9.03
N LEU A 51 21.73 6.11 -8.54
CA LEU A 51 20.84 7.27 -8.64
C LEU A 51 21.00 8.16 -7.42
N ASP A 52 21.29 9.43 -7.69
CA ASP A 52 21.27 10.52 -6.71
C ASP A 52 20.23 11.54 -7.18
N LEU A 53 19.09 11.57 -6.50
CA LEU A 53 17.92 12.36 -6.87
C LEU A 53 17.49 13.24 -5.67
N PRO A 54 18.23 14.32 -5.37
CA PRO A 54 18.06 15.07 -4.12
C PRO A 54 16.69 15.75 -3.98
N GLN A 55 15.99 15.99 -5.09
CA GLN A 55 14.65 16.60 -5.11
C GLN A 55 13.51 15.58 -5.15
N LEU A 56 13.82 14.27 -5.11
CA LEU A 56 12.82 13.23 -5.25
C LEU A 56 11.92 13.18 -4.00
N SER A 57 10.64 13.40 -4.23
CA SER A 57 9.59 13.35 -3.21
C SER A 57 8.65 12.17 -3.38
N GLN A 58 8.53 11.64 -4.61
CA GLN A 58 7.63 10.53 -4.93
C GLN A 58 8.36 9.45 -5.72
N LEU A 59 8.27 8.21 -5.25
CA LEU A 59 8.86 7.04 -5.90
C LEU A 59 7.80 5.97 -6.10
N ALA A 60 7.71 5.44 -7.31
CA ALA A 60 6.95 4.24 -7.62
C ALA A 60 7.85 3.17 -8.26
N VAL A 61 7.84 1.95 -7.71
CA VAL A 61 8.68 0.83 -8.17
C VAL A 61 7.88 -0.46 -8.30
N ASP A 62 8.39 -1.42 -9.05
CA ASP A 62 7.85 -2.79 -9.08
C ASP A 62 8.17 -3.56 -7.79
N ASP A 63 7.32 -4.53 -7.44
CA ASP A 63 7.52 -5.48 -6.34
C ASP A 63 8.77 -6.36 -6.43
N THR A 64 9.37 -6.48 -7.62
CA THR A 64 10.66 -7.15 -7.80
C THR A 64 11.84 -6.35 -7.22
N CYS A 65 11.60 -5.10 -6.81
CA CYS A 65 12.59 -4.26 -6.15
C CYS A 65 12.91 -4.82 -4.75
N PRO A 66 14.18 -5.17 -4.46
CA PRO A 66 14.54 -5.73 -3.17
C PRO A 66 14.42 -4.68 -2.07
N ILE A 67 13.63 -4.99 -1.05
CA ILE A 67 13.33 -4.10 0.08
C ILE A 67 14.60 -3.49 0.72
N PRO A 68 15.70 -4.22 0.95
CA PRO A 68 16.90 -3.60 1.54
C PRO A 68 17.49 -2.48 0.69
N ALA A 69 17.58 -2.67 -0.64
CA ALA A 69 18.09 -1.63 -1.52
C ALA A 69 17.13 -0.44 -1.62
N LEU A 70 15.83 -0.70 -1.52
CA LEU A 70 14.81 0.33 -1.46
C LEU A 70 14.93 1.15 -0.17
N VAL A 71 15.12 0.51 0.99
CA VAL A 71 15.33 1.21 2.28
C VAL A 71 16.60 2.06 2.24
N ASP A 72 17.72 1.52 1.73
CA ASP A 72 18.95 2.30 1.58
C ASP A 72 18.73 3.52 0.67
N PHE A 73 17.95 3.37 -0.40
CA PHE A 73 17.59 4.46 -1.30
C PHE A 73 16.71 5.51 -0.61
N LEU A 74 15.66 5.09 0.10
CA LEU A 74 14.75 5.96 0.84
C LEU A 74 15.42 6.63 2.04
N HIS A 75 16.47 6.05 2.59
CA HIS A 75 17.24 6.69 3.65
C HIS A 75 18.13 7.80 3.10
N ARG A 76 18.73 7.59 1.92
CA ARG A 76 19.55 8.61 1.23
C ARG A 76 18.73 9.77 0.68
N HIS A 77 17.47 9.52 0.31
CA HIS A 77 16.61 10.50 -0.36
C HIS A 77 15.40 10.84 0.49
N LYS A 78 14.96 12.10 0.51
CA LYS A 78 13.80 12.55 1.30
C LYS A 78 12.47 12.23 0.60
N VAL A 79 12.26 10.97 0.24
CA VAL A 79 11.04 10.51 -0.43
C VAL A 79 9.89 10.51 0.57
N CYS A 80 8.81 11.19 0.21
CA CYS A 80 7.61 11.33 1.02
C CYS A 80 6.54 10.31 0.67
N ASN A 81 6.41 9.97 -0.60
CA ASN A 81 5.39 9.04 -1.09
C ASN A 81 6.05 7.85 -1.78
N LEU A 82 5.80 6.66 -1.26
CA LEU A 82 6.26 5.41 -1.86
C LEU A 82 5.06 4.61 -2.36
N LEU A 83 5.12 4.21 -3.63
CA LEU A 83 4.19 3.28 -4.25
C LEU A 83 4.97 2.05 -4.70
N ILE A 84 4.54 0.86 -4.30
CA ILE A 84 5.11 -0.39 -4.75
C ILE A 84 4.05 -1.15 -5.52
N HIS A 85 4.22 -1.18 -6.84
CA HIS A 85 3.30 -1.83 -7.75
C HIS A 85 3.49 -3.35 -7.66
N HIS A 86 2.48 -4.04 -7.15
CA HIS A 86 2.44 -5.49 -7.14
C HIS A 86 1.96 -6.02 -8.50
N LYS A 87 2.61 -7.07 -9.02
CA LYS A 87 2.08 -7.89 -10.10
C LYS A 87 1.56 -9.18 -9.50
N ASP A 88 0.29 -9.49 -9.77
CA ASP A 88 -0.51 -10.59 -9.20
C ASP A 88 0.11 -12.02 -9.25
N ASP A 89 1.28 -12.21 -9.86
CA ASP A 89 1.84 -13.53 -10.15
C ASP A 89 2.97 -13.98 -9.21
N LEU A 90 3.52 -13.10 -8.35
CA LEU A 90 4.71 -13.45 -7.57
C LEU A 90 4.54 -13.08 -6.10
N THR A 91 4.19 -14.07 -5.28
CA THR A 91 4.32 -13.96 -3.83
C THR A 91 5.78 -13.58 -3.51
N PRO A 92 6.03 -12.40 -2.89
CA PRO A 92 7.39 -12.07 -2.49
C PRO A 92 7.86 -13.15 -1.52
N PRO A 93 9.06 -13.72 -1.69
CA PRO A 93 9.59 -14.64 -0.70
C PRO A 93 9.66 -13.89 0.64
N LEU A 94 8.86 -14.35 1.60
CA LEU A 94 8.97 -13.98 3.01
C LEU A 94 10.33 -14.47 3.49
N LEU A 95 11.36 -13.66 3.25
CA LEU A 95 12.71 -13.98 3.67
C LEU A 95 12.75 -13.90 5.21
N PRO A 96 13.29 -14.93 5.89
CA PRO A 96 13.48 -14.91 7.33
C PRO A 96 14.60 -13.92 7.64
N TRP A 97 14.24 -12.67 7.93
CA TRP A 97 15.22 -11.63 8.22
C TRP A 97 15.56 -11.59 9.70
N ARG A 98 16.86 -11.64 9.99
CA ARG A 98 17.42 -11.50 11.33
C ARG A 98 17.41 -10.03 11.74
N SER A 99 17.09 -9.78 13.01
CA SER A 99 17.05 -8.49 13.68
C SER A 99 18.22 -7.58 13.30
N ARG A 100 17.98 -6.68 12.34
CA ARG A 100 18.78 -5.47 12.16
C ARG A 100 18.14 -4.33 12.93
N THR A 101 18.94 -3.36 13.33
CA THR A 101 18.44 -2.06 13.77
C THR A 101 17.60 -1.46 12.65
N ARG A 102 16.37 -1.04 12.98
CA ARG A 102 15.47 -0.42 12.00
C ARG A 102 16.06 0.89 11.49
N THR A 103 15.91 1.14 10.19
CA THR A 103 16.39 2.36 9.55
C THR A 103 15.32 3.44 9.67
N PRO A 104 15.63 4.61 10.26
CA PRO A 104 14.67 5.70 10.33
C PRO A 104 14.42 6.28 8.94
N LEU A 105 13.15 6.42 8.58
CA LEU A 105 12.71 7.03 7.31
C LEU A 105 11.90 8.32 7.55
N PRO A 106 12.51 9.41 8.07
CA PRO A 106 11.85 10.59 8.64
C PRO A 106 11.01 11.43 7.66
N SER A 107 11.04 11.10 6.36
CA SER A 107 10.31 11.85 5.32
C SER A 107 9.08 11.12 4.82
N LEU A 108 8.96 9.80 5.07
CA LEU A 108 7.93 8.97 4.47
C LEU A 108 6.59 9.21 5.16
N VAL A 109 5.62 9.73 4.42
CA VAL A 109 4.29 10.08 4.91
C VAL A 109 3.19 9.25 4.26
N VAL A 110 3.42 8.74 3.05
CA VAL A 110 2.48 7.89 2.33
C VAL A 110 3.17 6.61 1.85
N LEU A 111 2.56 5.47 2.15
CA LEU A 111 2.98 4.16 1.64
C LEU A 111 1.81 3.46 0.96
N ASP A 112 1.99 3.04 -0.28
CA ASP A 112 1.04 2.27 -1.08
C ASP A 112 1.71 0.98 -1.55
N GLY A 113 1.08 -0.18 -1.30
CA GLY A 113 1.57 -1.48 -1.77
C GLY A 113 0.73 -2.66 -1.30
N SER A 114 1.19 -3.89 -1.57
CA SER A 114 0.55 -5.11 -1.08
C SER A 114 0.97 -5.43 0.37
N PRO A 115 0.15 -6.19 1.14
CA PRO A 115 0.45 -6.50 2.52
C PRO A 115 1.83 -7.13 2.75
N ALA A 116 2.22 -8.09 1.90
CA ALA A 116 3.50 -8.80 2.04
C ALA A 116 4.71 -7.86 1.95
N ILE A 117 4.64 -6.88 1.04
CA ILE A 117 5.69 -5.89 0.80
C ILE A 117 5.72 -4.86 1.92
N ILE A 118 4.55 -4.31 2.28
CA ILE A 118 4.43 -3.35 3.38
C ILE A 118 4.97 -3.96 4.67
N LEU A 119 4.56 -5.18 5.00
CA LEU A 119 5.03 -5.90 6.19
C LEU A 119 6.55 -6.11 6.15
N SER A 120 7.10 -6.49 5.00
CA SER A 120 8.54 -6.66 4.81
C SER A 120 9.31 -5.36 5.00
N LEU A 121 8.76 -4.24 4.52
CA LEU A 121 9.32 -2.90 4.71
C LEU A 121 9.27 -2.48 6.18
N MET A 122 8.11 -2.59 6.83
CA MET A 122 7.91 -2.18 8.24
C MET A 122 8.80 -2.94 9.24
N ARG A 123 9.22 -4.16 8.90
CA ARG A 123 10.21 -4.90 9.70
C ARG A 123 11.60 -4.28 9.67
N LEU A 124 11.93 -3.51 8.63
CA LEU A 124 13.25 -2.91 8.42
C LEU A 124 13.29 -1.41 8.71
N VAL A 125 12.15 -0.73 8.74
CA VAL A 125 12.09 0.73 8.86
C VAL A 125 11.45 1.17 10.17
N ASP A 126 11.89 2.31 10.67
CA ASP A 126 11.24 3.01 11.76
C ASP A 126 10.62 4.32 11.24
N ILE A 127 9.35 4.53 11.56
CA ILE A 127 8.57 5.69 11.12
C ILE A 127 8.18 6.47 12.38
N SER A 128 9.11 7.27 12.86
CA SER A 128 9.05 7.96 14.17
C SER A 128 8.31 9.32 14.15
N HIS A 129 7.53 9.60 13.10
CA HIS A 129 6.97 10.91 12.74
C HIS A 129 5.53 10.71 12.23
N PRO A 130 4.67 11.75 12.20
CA PRO A 130 3.25 11.58 11.90
C PRO A 130 3.07 11.07 10.46
N PHE A 131 2.92 9.76 10.36
CA PHE A 131 2.65 9.03 9.14
C PHE A 131 1.19 9.28 8.73
N GLN A 132 1.00 9.80 7.52
CA GLN A 132 -0.31 10.32 7.13
C GLN A 132 -1.22 9.22 6.62
N ARG A 133 -0.75 8.44 5.65
CA ARG A 133 -1.61 7.54 4.88
C ARG A 133 -0.95 6.21 4.56
N LEU A 134 -1.63 5.12 4.92
CA LEU A 134 -1.32 3.78 4.43
C LEU A 134 -2.34 3.39 3.37
N VAL A 135 -1.89 2.94 2.20
CA VAL A 135 -2.74 2.34 1.16
C VAL A 135 -2.34 0.88 1.03
N VAL A 136 -3.28 -0.02 1.33
CA VAL A 136 -3.07 -1.47 1.27
C VAL A 136 -3.89 -2.05 0.12
N ARG A 137 -3.21 -2.61 -0.87
CA ARG A 137 -3.81 -3.30 -2.01
C ARG A 137 -3.83 -4.79 -1.73
N LEU A 138 -5.00 -5.33 -1.44
CA LEU A 138 -5.16 -6.75 -1.15
C LEU A 138 -4.99 -7.59 -2.43
N ASP A 139 -4.34 -8.74 -2.30
CA ASP A 139 -4.10 -9.64 -3.40
C ASP A 139 -5.36 -10.45 -3.73
N SER A 140 -5.56 -10.77 -5.01
CA SER A 140 -6.72 -11.52 -5.47
C SER A 140 -6.62 -13.03 -5.21
N VAL A 141 -5.43 -13.54 -4.85
CA VAL A 141 -5.08 -14.95 -4.99
C VAL A 141 -4.68 -15.60 -3.67
N SER A 142 -5.66 -15.94 -2.82
CA SER A 142 -5.59 -17.15 -1.99
C SER A 142 -6.86 -17.38 -1.16
N VAL A 143 -7.51 -18.53 -1.37
CA VAL A 143 -8.66 -19.02 -0.57
C VAL A 143 -8.31 -19.22 0.91
N LYS A 144 -7.01 -19.26 1.25
CA LYS A 144 -6.52 -19.44 2.63
C LYS A 144 -6.06 -18.13 3.29
N GLN A 145 -6.08 -17.01 2.57
CA GLN A 145 -5.59 -15.73 3.10
C GLN A 145 -6.67 -15.09 3.96
N ASN A 146 -6.28 -14.69 5.16
CA ASN A 146 -7.09 -13.85 6.00
C ASN A 146 -6.67 -12.40 5.74
N HIS A 147 -7.37 -11.75 4.81
CA HIS A 147 -7.09 -10.37 4.40
C HIS A 147 -7.07 -9.38 5.57
N LEU A 148 -7.92 -9.59 6.60
CA LEU A 148 -7.92 -8.76 7.80
C LEU A 148 -6.63 -8.96 8.61
N SER A 149 -6.19 -10.20 8.82
CA SER A 149 -4.94 -10.48 9.53
C SER A 149 -3.74 -9.84 8.82
N ASP A 150 -3.68 -9.92 7.50
CA ASP A 150 -2.60 -9.33 6.70
C ASP A 150 -2.63 -7.79 6.82
N LEU A 151 -3.82 -7.19 6.75
CA LEU A 151 -4.03 -5.76 6.96
C LEU A 151 -3.56 -5.32 8.36
N LEU A 152 -3.99 -6.02 9.42
CA LEU A 152 -3.62 -5.70 10.79
C LEU A 152 -2.11 -5.83 11.03
N SER A 153 -1.46 -6.81 10.40
CA SER A 153 0.00 -6.97 10.44
C SER A 153 0.73 -5.77 9.82
N CYS A 154 0.14 -5.11 8.82
CA CYS A 154 0.72 -3.92 8.21
C CYS A 154 0.64 -2.70 9.14
N THR A 155 -0.41 -2.61 9.94
CA THR A 155 -0.66 -1.46 10.83
C THR A 155 -0.05 -1.62 12.22
N GLU A 156 0.40 -2.83 12.60
CA GLU A 156 1.01 -3.12 13.90
C GLU A 156 2.22 -2.22 14.24
N TYR A 157 2.93 -1.75 13.21
CA TYR A 157 4.11 -0.88 13.36
C TYR A 157 3.77 0.62 13.36
N LEU A 158 2.50 0.99 13.17
CA LEU A 158 2.06 2.37 13.00
C LEU A 158 1.12 2.76 14.15
N THR A 159 1.67 3.34 15.22
CA THR A 159 0.90 3.67 16.43
C THR A 159 -0.08 4.82 16.24
N ASP A 160 0.22 5.76 15.33
CA ASP A 160 -0.55 6.99 15.11
C ASP A 160 -1.08 7.12 13.67
N LEU A 161 -1.50 6.00 13.06
CA LEU A 161 -2.04 6.01 11.70
C LEU A 161 -3.31 6.85 11.63
N HIS A 162 -3.31 7.92 10.82
CA HIS A 162 -4.50 8.75 10.62
C HIS A 162 -5.42 8.16 9.57
N GLU A 163 -4.88 7.91 8.37
CA GLU A 163 -5.66 7.51 7.20
C GLU A 163 -5.22 6.12 6.70
N LEU A 164 -6.18 5.22 6.56
CA LEU A 164 -6.00 3.89 5.96
C LEU A 164 -6.90 3.77 4.75
N HIS A 165 -6.33 3.43 3.60
CA HIS A 165 -7.09 3.07 2.40
C HIS A 165 -6.85 1.61 2.07
N VAL A 166 -7.92 0.82 2.05
CA VAL A 166 -7.88 -0.59 1.66
C VAL A 166 -8.51 -0.74 0.27
N ILE A 167 -7.72 -1.22 -0.68
CA ILE A 167 -8.15 -1.53 -2.04
C ILE A 167 -8.36 -3.05 -2.10
N ILE A 168 -9.61 -3.45 -2.27
CA ILE A 168 -10.07 -4.83 -2.24
C ILE A 168 -10.27 -5.30 -3.69
N PRO A 169 -9.73 -6.46 -4.10
CA PRO A 169 -9.94 -6.95 -5.45
C PRO A 169 -11.39 -7.38 -5.64
N ASP A 170 -11.94 -7.11 -6.83
CA ASP A 170 -13.36 -7.37 -7.14
C ASP A 170 -13.74 -8.87 -7.07
N ASN A 171 -12.77 -9.78 -7.07
CA ASN A 171 -12.96 -11.22 -6.92
C ASN A 171 -12.55 -11.76 -5.54
N ALA A 172 -12.30 -10.88 -4.56
CA ALA A 172 -11.90 -11.29 -3.22
C ALA A 172 -12.94 -12.22 -2.56
N THR A 173 -12.45 -13.32 -2.00
CA THR A 173 -13.26 -14.26 -1.22
C THR A 173 -12.92 -14.16 0.26
N ASN A 174 -13.75 -14.72 1.15
CA ASN A 174 -13.46 -14.83 2.59
C ASN A 174 -13.28 -13.50 3.35
N LEU A 175 -13.81 -12.39 2.82
CA LEU A 175 -13.76 -11.08 3.46
C LEU A 175 -14.58 -11.01 4.76
N SER A 176 -15.56 -11.88 4.95
CA SER A 176 -16.37 -11.92 6.18
C SER A 176 -15.67 -12.58 7.37
N ASN A 177 -14.51 -13.20 7.16
CA ASN A 177 -13.84 -13.97 8.21
C ASN A 177 -13.15 -13.02 9.18
N TYR A 178 -13.69 -12.91 10.38
CA TYR A 178 -12.97 -12.34 11.52
C TYR A 178 -12.16 -13.46 12.18
N PRO A 179 -10.82 -13.37 12.25
CA PRO A 179 -10.02 -14.41 12.89
C PRO A 179 -10.40 -14.52 14.37
N GLU A 180 -10.96 -15.66 14.78
CA GLU A 180 -11.28 -15.93 16.18
C GLU A 180 -10.02 -15.81 17.05
N GLY A 181 -10.09 -14.98 18.10
CA GLY A 181 -8.99 -14.78 19.04
C GLY A 181 -7.91 -13.78 18.60
N ASP A 182 -8.02 -13.16 17.42
CA ASP A 182 -7.12 -12.07 17.05
C ASP A 182 -7.54 -10.78 17.76
N MET A 183 -6.73 -10.36 18.73
CA MET A 183 -6.97 -9.14 19.52
C MET A 183 -6.27 -7.91 18.92
N ARG A 184 -5.65 -8.03 17.75
CA ARG A 184 -5.00 -6.89 17.10
C ARG A 184 -6.05 -5.89 16.66
N VAL A 185 -5.72 -4.61 16.84
CA VAL A 185 -6.57 -3.49 16.47
C VAL A 185 -5.78 -2.54 15.58
N CYS A 186 -6.50 -1.87 14.68
CA CYS A 186 -5.95 -0.84 13.83
C CYS A 186 -6.23 0.55 14.46
N PRO A 187 -5.20 1.41 14.60
CA PRO A 187 -5.39 2.74 15.18
C PRO A 187 -5.97 3.77 14.19
N ALA A 188 -6.24 3.39 12.94
CA ALA A 188 -6.73 4.28 11.89
C ALA A 188 -8.00 5.04 12.30
N LYS A 189 -8.02 6.35 12.03
CA LYS A 189 -9.18 7.23 12.26
C LYS A 189 -10.06 7.34 11.03
N ASP A 190 -9.46 7.53 9.86
CA ASP A 190 -10.15 7.59 8.59
C ASP A 190 -9.88 6.32 7.80
N VAL A 191 -10.93 5.53 7.58
CA VAL A 191 -10.82 4.28 6.81
C VAL A 191 -11.56 4.45 5.49
N TRP A 192 -10.84 4.19 4.40
CA TRP A 192 -11.37 4.18 3.05
C TRP A 192 -11.37 2.75 2.52
N LEU A 193 -12.52 2.28 2.04
CA LEU A 193 -12.67 0.98 1.40
C LEU A 193 -13.10 1.20 -0.05
N SER A 194 -12.38 0.59 -0.99
CA SER A 194 -12.71 0.64 -2.42
C SER A 194 -12.38 -0.67 -3.11
N GLY A 195 -13.05 -0.94 -4.23
CA GLY A 195 -12.62 -1.98 -5.17
C GLY A 195 -11.32 -1.61 -5.90
N THR A 196 -10.72 -2.58 -6.59
CA THR A 196 -9.62 -2.34 -7.55
C THR A 196 -10.07 -1.44 -8.69
N ASN A 197 -11.31 -1.59 -9.15
CA ASN A 197 -11.96 -0.67 -10.05
C ASN A 197 -13.28 -0.16 -9.43
N PRO A 198 -13.30 1.07 -8.90
CA PRO A 198 -14.50 1.65 -8.28
C PRO A 198 -15.73 1.69 -9.19
N LEU A 199 -15.54 1.66 -10.52
CA LEU A 199 -16.62 1.69 -11.51
C LEU A 199 -17.28 0.32 -11.70
N THR A 200 -16.60 -0.78 -11.37
CA THR A 200 -17.12 -2.15 -11.54
C THR A 200 -17.29 -2.90 -10.23
N CYS A 201 -16.77 -2.36 -9.13
CA CYS A 201 -16.83 -2.97 -7.82
C CYS A 201 -18.28 -2.97 -7.30
N THR A 202 -18.91 -4.13 -7.39
CA THR A 202 -20.26 -4.38 -6.87
C THR A 202 -20.17 -5.27 -5.64
N ASP A 203 -20.68 -4.76 -4.52
CA ASP A 203 -20.98 -5.49 -3.29
C ASP A 203 -19.84 -6.15 -2.49
N VAL A 204 -18.63 -6.35 -3.05
CA VAL A 204 -17.47 -6.96 -2.37
C VAL A 204 -17.15 -6.27 -1.05
N ILE A 205 -17.18 -4.93 -1.05
CA ILE A 205 -16.89 -4.12 0.13
C ILE A 205 -17.85 -4.42 1.29
N SER A 206 -19.12 -4.75 1.01
CA SER A 206 -20.08 -5.06 2.08
C SER A 206 -19.72 -6.30 2.89
N HIS A 207 -18.96 -7.23 2.30
CA HIS A 207 -18.46 -8.41 3.00
C HIS A 207 -17.36 -8.10 4.03
N CYS A 208 -16.72 -6.93 3.94
CA CYS A 208 -15.73 -6.47 4.92
C CYS A 208 -16.35 -5.82 6.16
N ALA A 209 -17.68 -5.69 6.25
CA ALA A 209 -18.33 -5.06 7.40
C ALA A 209 -17.90 -5.64 8.76
N PRO A 210 -17.71 -6.97 8.94
CA PRO A 210 -17.20 -7.52 10.19
C PRO A 210 -15.83 -6.97 10.62
N TRP A 211 -15.01 -6.48 9.69
CA TRP A 211 -13.69 -5.92 10.00
C TRP A 211 -13.77 -4.70 10.91
N MET A 212 -14.91 -4.01 10.95
CA MET A 212 -15.11 -2.82 11.79
C MET A 212 -14.81 -3.06 13.27
N GLN A 213 -14.92 -4.30 13.75
CA GLN A 213 -14.55 -4.67 15.11
C GLN A 213 -13.06 -4.45 15.40
N ALA A 214 -12.20 -4.50 14.39
CA ALA A 214 -10.77 -4.25 14.51
C ALA A 214 -10.40 -2.75 14.48
N PHE A 215 -11.37 -1.83 14.34
CA PHE A 215 -11.14 -0.38 14.24
C PHE A 215 -11.82 0.37 15.40
N PRO A 216 -11.31 0.27 16.63
CA PRO A 216 -11.93 0.90 17.80
C PRO A 216 -11.86 2.43 17.79
N SER A 217 -10.86 3.01 17.11
CA SER A 217 -10.59 4.46 17.08
C SER A 217 -11.13 5.16 15.83
N ILE A 218 -11.90 4.46 15.00
CA ILE A 218 -12.39 5.02 13.74
C ILE A 218 -13.25 6.25 14.00
N CYS A 219 -13.12 7.26 13.15
CA CYS A 219 -13.89 8.50 13.16
C CYS A 219 -14.72 8.64 11.89
N HIS A 220 -14.19 8.23 10.74
CA HIS A 220 -14.90 8.26 9.47
C HIS A 220 -14.65 6.99 8.66
N LEU A 221 -15.74 6.43 8.11
CA LEU A 221 -15.66 5.35 7.13
C LEU A 221 -16.15 5.86 5.78
N TRP A 222 -15.34 5.63 4.75
CA TRP A 222 -15.63 6.02 3.38
C TRP A 222 -15.65 4.82 2.46
N LEU A 223 -16.75 4.65 1.73
CA LEU A 223 -16.99 3.53 0.84
C LEU A 223 -17.07 4.05 -0.60
N TYR A 224 -16.15 3.63 -1.47
CA TYR A 224 -16.16 3.93 -2.90
C TYR A 224 -16.60 2.71 -3.71
N MET A 225 -17.78 2.78 -4.33
CA MET A 225 -18.34 1.68 -5.10
C MET A 225 -19.35 2.15 -6.16
N SER A 226 -19.53 1.35 -7.21
CA SER A 226 -20.56 1.56 -8.24
C SER A 226 -21.84 0.75 -8.01
N GLY A 227 -21.90 -0.05 -6.93
CA GLY A 227 -23.00 -0.98 -6.66
C GLY A 227 -24.38 -0.33 -6.48
N GLU A 228 -25.41 -1.09 -6.87
CA GLU A 228 -26.81 -0.66 -6.79
C GLU A 228 -27.34 -0.62 -5.35
N LYS A 229 -26.75 -1.40 -4.43
CA LYS A 229 -27.16 -1.53 -3.02
C LYS A 229 -27.40 -0.18 -2.37
N PRO A 230 -28.61 0.10 -1.84
CA PRO A 230 -28.95 1.41 -1.27
C PRO A 230 -27.91 1.88 -0.25
N ALA A 231 -27.48 3.13 -0.34
CA ALA A 231 -26.46 3.68 0.56
C ALA A 231 -26.83 3.47 2.03
N ASN A 232 -28.10 3.63 2.41
CA ASN A 232 -28.57 3.42 3.78
C ASN A 232 -28.38 1.98 4.26
N HIS A 233 -28.59 0.99 3.39
CA HIS A 233 -28.37 -0.42 3.73
C HIS A 233 -26.90 -0.69 4.03
N LEU A 234 -25.99 -0.14 3.22
CA LEU A 234 -24.55 -0.25 3.44
C LEU A 234 -24.13 0.41 4.75
N LYS A 235 -24.61 1.64 5.02
CA LYS A 235 -24.35 2.34 6.29
C LYS A 235 -24.77 1.49 7.49
N GLN A 236 -25.99 0.97 7.49
CA GLN A 236 -26.50 0.11 8.57
C GLN A 236 -25.67 -1.16 8.72
N THR A 237 -25.25 -1.78 7.62
CA THR A 237 -24.41 -2.98 7.65
C THR A 237 -23.10 -2.71 8.39
N PHE A 238 -22.36 -1.66 8.02
CA PHE A 238 -21.10 -1.31 8.67
C PHE A 238 -21.27 -0.81 10.11
N GLN A 239 -22.32 -0.03 10.38
CA GLN A 239 -22.63 0.44 11.73
C GLN A 239 -22.96 -0.71 12.68
N THR A 240 -23.59 -1.80 12.20
CA THR A 240 -23.91 -2.98 13.02
C THR A 240 -22.67 -3.66 13.59
N PHE A 241 -21.56 -3.65 12.86
CA PHE A 241 -20.29 -4.27 13.28
C PHE A 241 -19.32 -3.28 13.94
N SER A 242 -19.60 -1.98 13.89
CA SER A 242 -18.72 -0.96 14.45
C SER A 242 -18.87 -0.88 15.98
N PRO A 243 -17.76 -0.74 16.73
CA PRO A 243 -17.79 -0.41 18.15
C PRO A 243 -18.54 0.90 18.47
N MET A 244 -18.57 1.84 17.53
CA MET A 244 -19.34 3.08 17.63
C MET A 244 -20.83 2.90 17.33
N GLY A 245 -21.23 1.77 16.73
CA GLY A 245 -22.61 1.53 16.33
C GLY A 245 -23.12 2.61 15.37
N ALA A 246 -24.32 3.11 15.65
CA ALA A 246 -24.99 4.13 14.83
C ALA A 246 -24.28 5.50 14.82
N SER A 247 -23.34 5.76 15.74
CA SER A 247 -22.63 7.04 15.76
C SER A 247 -21.47 7.12 14.77
N LEU A 248 -21.12 6.02 14.10
CA LEU A 248 -20.09 6.02 13.05
C LEU A 248 -20.58 6.80 11.82
N PRO A 249 -19.92 7.90 11.42
CA PRO A 249 -20.13 8.54 10.13
C PRO A 249 -19.66 7.63 9.00
N VAL A 250 -20.64 7.12 8.22
CA VAL A 250 -20.38 6.33 7.02
C VAL A 250 -20.76 7.13 5.78
N HIS A 251 -19.78 7.36 4.92
CA HIS A 251 -19.88 8.12 3.68
C HIS A 251 -19.83 7.14 2.50
N VAL A 252 -20.88 7.14 1.66
CA VAL A 252 -20.95 6.29 0.47
C VAL A 252 -20.79 7.19 -0.75
N ILE A 253 -19.74 6.97 -1.54
CA ILE A 253 -19.44 7.72 -2.75
C ILE A 253 -19.67 6.79 -3.94
N ARG A 254 -20.53 7.24 -4.87
CA ARG A 254 -20.92 6.51 -6.08
C ARG A 254 -20.41 7.22 -7.33
N PHE A 255 -20.12 6.43 -8.36
CA PHE A 255 -19.72 6.86 -9.69
C PHE A 255 -20.73 6.40 -10.73
#